data_AF-A0A421K3T9-F1
#
_entry.id   AF-A0A421K3T9-F1
#
_cell.length_a   1.000
_cell.length_b   1.000
_cell.length_c   1.000
_cell.angle_alpha   90.00
_cell.angle_beta   90.00
_cell.angle_gamma   90.00
#
_symmetry.space_group_name_H-M   'P 1'
#
loop_
_entity.id
_entity.type
_entity.pdbx_description
1 polymer ?
#
loop_
_entity_poly.entity_id
_entity_poly.type
_entity_poly.pdbx_seq_one_letter_code
_entity_poly.pdbx_strand_id
1 'polypeptide(L)'
;MSSSRNISIAAHIIPETGPGVQLPAWQTALAEAFNDPHSLLSYLQLKPENMAERQLAQHQFSLKVPRHYADLMAKGDPHDPLLRQILPCGEELVDRPGFIDDPVGDLLAKQQAGLLHKYQGRVLILTTGACGVHCRYCFRRHYPYQNGTATPAQWQSILDTIRNQPSIQEVILSGGDPLMIHDPRLARMVAELQALPQLKRLRLHSRLPVVLPQRITPQLLELLSSNRLQSVMVLHTNHPNELSPALAEACEKMRSAGITLLNQSVLLKGVNDDAETLVSLSEGLFEIGVLPYYLHLLDRVSGSGHFEVEPDRIEALKGQLLLQLPGYLVPRIVREIAGEASKTPV
;
A
#
# COMPACT_ATOMS: atom_id res chain seq x y z
N MET A 1 19.88 76.79 -24.47
CA MET A 1 20.64 75.53 -24.54
C MET A 1 20.19 74.63 -23.39
N SER A 2 19.57 73.50 -23.75
CA SER A 2 19.44 72.21 -23.04
C SER A 2 19.16 72.17 -21.53
N SER A 3 18.00 71.58 -21.17
CA SER A 3 17.92 70.30 -20.44
C SER A 3 16.69 70.24 -19.51
N SER A 4 15.50 70.00 -20.08
CA SER A 4 14.34 69.51 -19.32
C SER A 4 14.44 67.98 -19.25
N ARG A 5 14.73 67.43 -18.07
CA ARG A 5 14.78 65.97 -17.85
C ARG A 5 13.35 65.47 -17.63
N ASN A 6 12.87 64.65 -18.56
CA ASN A 6 11.69 63.81 -18.41
C ASN A 6 11.99 62.72 -17.37
N ILE A 7 11.26 62.70 -16.26
CA ILE A 7 11.22 61.55 -15.35
C ILE A 7 10.03 60.70 -15.78
N SER A 8 10.33 59.61 -16.49
CA SER A 8 9.40 58.55 -16.83
C SER A 8 9.11 57.73 -15.57
N ILE A 9 7.86 57.77 -15.09
CA ILE A 9 7.37 56.86 -14.04
C ILE A 9 7.05 55.54 -14.75
N ALA A 10 8.02 54.63 -14.78
CA ALA A 10 7.80 53.25 -15.18
C ALA A 10 6.98 52.56 -14.09
N ALA A 11 5.66 52.48 -14.31
CA ALA A 11 4.78 51.60 -13.54
C ALA A 11 5.33 50.17 -13.64
N HIS A 12 5.88 49.67 -12.54
CA HIS A 12 6.24 48.27 -12.40
C HIS A 12 4.94 47.46 -12.45
N ILE A 13 4.71 46.82 -13.60
CA ILE A 13 3.76 45.73 -13.73
C ILE A 13 4.31 44.59 -12.88
N ILE A 14 3.78 44.44 -11.68
CA ILE A 14 3.92 43.21 -10.89
C ILE A 14 3.19 42.14 -11.72
N PRO A 15 3.85 41.06 -12.18
CA PRO A 15 3.14 39.99 -12.84
C PRO A 15 2.20 39.38 -11.80
N GLU A 16 0.89 39.48 -12.05
CA GLU A 16 -0.10 38.73 -11.29
C GLU A 16 0.31 37.26 -11.32
N THR A 17 0.63 36.73 -10.14
CA THR A 17 0.78 35.30 -9.95
C THR A 17 -0.58 34.69 -10.29
N GLY A 18 -0.62 33.91 -11.38
CA GLY A 18 -1.81 33.17 -11.77
C GLY A 18 -2.36 32.36 -10.59
N PRO A 19 -3.64 31.98 -10.61
CA PRO A 19 -4.28 31.29 -9.49
C PRO A 19 -3.42 30.10 -9.08
N GLY A 20 -2.91 30.15 -7.84
CA GLY A 20 -2.01 29.13 -7.31
C GLY A 20 -2.65 27.76 -7.52
N VAL A 21 -1.94 26.86 -8.21
CA VAL A 21 -2.43 25.52 -8.48
C VAL A 21 -2.68 24.84 -7.13
N GLN A 22 -3.94 24.77 -6.71
CA GLN A 22 -4.33 24.11 -5.48
C GLN A 22 -4.07 22.61 -5.66
N LEU A 23 -3.17 22.05 -4.84
CA LEU A 23 -2.90 20.62 -4.88
C LEU A 23 -4.19 19.84 -4.57
N PRO A 24 -4.43 18.70 -5.23
CA PRO A 24 -5.50 17.78 -4.87
C PRO A 24 -5.45 17.42 -3.38
N ALA A 25 -6.61 17.28 -2.73
CA ALA A 25 -6.71 17.06 -1.29
C ALA A 25 -5.83 15.91 -0.77
N TRP A 26 -5.73 14.81 -1.53
CA TRP A 26 -4.90 13.67 -1.16
C TRP A 26 -3.39 13.99 -1.21
N GLN A 27 -2.94 14.87 -2.11
CA GLN A 27 -1.54 15.28 -2.19
C GLN A 27 -1.18 16.20 -1.03
N THR A 28 -2.08 17.10 -0.64
CA THR A 28 -1.93 17.94 0.56
C THR A 28 -1.86 17.06 1.82
N ALA A 29 -2.82 16.16 2.00
CA ALA A 29 -2.85 15.25 3.15
C ALA A 29 -1.63 14.30 3.22
N LEU A 30 -1.07 13.92 2.06
CA LEU A 30 0.16 13.14 1.98
C LEU A 30 1.40 13.97 2.37
N ALA A 31 1.44 15.26 2.02
CA ALA A 31 2.53 16.17 2.39
C ALA A 31 2.54 16.48 3.89
N GLU A 32 1.37 16.45 4.53
CA GLU A 32 1.17 16.66 5.98
C GLU A 32 1.36 15.41 6.83
N ALA A 33 1.79 14.28 6.23
CA ALA A 33 2.05 13.04 6.95
C ALA A 33 3.13 13.22 8.03
N PHE A 34 2.98 12.51 9.15
CA PHE A 34 4.03 12.41 10.16
C PHE A 34 5.21 11.60 9.61
N ASN A 35 6.41 12.15 9.70
CA ASN A 35 7.64 11.51 9.23
C ASN A 35 8.67 11.27 10.34
N ASP A 36 8.34 11.61 11.59
CA ASP A 36 9.19 11.39 12.76
C ASP A 36 8.36 10.87 13.97
N PRO A 37 8.90 9.93 14.76
CA PRO A 37 8.22 9.34 15.90
C PRO A 37 7.84 10.35 16.98
N HIS A 38 8.63 11.40 17.17
CA HIS A 38 8.38 12.37 18.24
C HIS A 38 7.07 13.13 17.97
N SER A 39 6.89 13.67 16.76
CA SER A 39 5.66 14.36 16.36
C SER A 39 4.44 13.45 16.41
N LEU A 40 4.57 12.19 15.97
CA LEU A 40 3.48 11.22 16.03
C LEU A 40 3.10 10.88 17.48
N LEU A 41 4.07 10.58 18.35
CA LEU A 41 3.82 10.25 19.76
C LEU A 41 3.21 11.43 20.50
N SER A 42 3.72 12.64 20.28
CA SER A 42 3.14 13.88 20.80
C SER A 42 1.69 14.06 20.34
N TYR A 43 1.42 13.85 19.04
CA TYR A 43 0.07 13.88 18.49
C TYR A 43 -0.86 12.85 19.15
N LEU A 44 -0.34 11.68 19.50
CA LEU A 44 -1.08 10.61 20.16
C LEU A 44 -1.15 10.76 21.69
N GLN A 45 -0.61 11.84 22.26
CA GLN A 45 -0.53 12.05 23.72
C GLN A 45 0.24 10.95 24.45
N LEU A 46 1.26 10.40 23.78
CA LEU A 46 2.14 9.36 24.30
C LEU A 46 3.49 9.95 24.70
N LYS A 47 4.11 9.35 25.71
CA LYS A 47 5.47 9.72 26.12
C LYS A 47 6.47 9.31 25.04
N PRO A 48 7.47 10.15 24.72
CA PRO A 48 8.53 9.82 23.78
C PRO A 48 9.55 8.88 24.43
N GLU A 49 9.16 7.62 24.66
CA GLU A 49 10.01 6.58 25.25
C GLU A 49 10.85 5.87 24.18
N ASN A 50 12.04 5.39 24.57
CA ASN A 50 12.98 4.63 23.72
C ASN A 50 13.42 5.35 22.43
N MET A 51 13.42 6.69 22.42
CA MET A 51 13.63 7.49 21.21
C MET A 51 14.93 7.21 20.47
N ALA A 52 16.01 6.87 21.18
CA ALA A 52 17.28 6.53 20.53
C ALA A 52 17.15 5.27 19.65
N GLU A 53 16.52 4.21 20.15
CA GLU A 53 16.26 2.98 19.39
C GLU A 53 15.28 3.24 18.25
N ARG A 54 14.25 4.06 18.49
CA ARG A 54 13.28 4.44 17.45
C ARG A 54 13.93 5.22 16.31
N GLN A 55 14.86 6.12 16.61
CA GLN A 55 15.63 6.85 15.60
C GLN A 55 16.53 5.91 14.80
N LEU A 56 17.22 4.98 15.45
CA LEU A 56 18.01 3.95 14.76
C LEU A 56 17.15 3.11 13.81
N ALA A 57 15.99 2.63 14.27
CA ALA A 57 15.06 1.86 13.43
C ALA A 57 14.50 2.71 12.27
N GLN A 58 14.16 3.98 12.53
CA GLN A 58 13.71 4.93 11.51
C GLN A 58 14.78 5.19 10.44
N HIS A 59 16.07 5.20 10.80
CA HIS A 59 17.15 5.35 9.83
C HIS A 59 17.23 4.17 8.86
N GLN A 60 16.93 2.95 9.32
CA GLN A 60 16.87 1.77 8.46
C GLN A 60 15.59 1.73 7.60
N PHE A 61 14.46 2.17 8.15
CA PHE A 61 13.20 2.24 7.44
C PHE A 61 12.39 3.43 7.96
N SER A 62 12.23 4.47 7.15
CA SER A 62 11.65 5.73 7.61
C SER A 62 10.21 5.59 8.10
N LEU A 63 9.80 6.48 8.99
CA LEU A 63 8.40 6.62 9.37
C LEU A 63 7.67 7.43 8.29
N LYS A 64 6.45 7.01 7.96
CA LYS A 64 5.49 7.81 7.22
C LYS A 64 4.08 7.42 7.61
N VAL A 65 3.30 8.35 8.13
CA VAL A 65 1.93 8.11 8.61
C VAL A 65 1.02 9.27 8.21
N PRO A 66 0.05 9.05 7.30
CA PRO A 66 -0.95 10.07 6.99
C PRO A 66 -1.75 10.44 8.22
N ARG A 67 -2.18 11.71 8.30
CA ARG A 67 -2.98 12.23 9.42
C ARG A 67 -4.23 11.38 9.67
N HIS A 68 -4.94 11.02 8.60
CA HIS A 68 -6.13 10.17 8.68
C HIS A 68 -5.87 8.85 9.44
N TYR A 69 -4.77 8.15 9.13
CA TYR A 69 -4.46 6.88 9.80
C TYR A 69 -4.09 7.09 11.28
N ALA A 70 -3.41 8.19 11.62
CA ALA A 70 -3.12 8.53 13.01
C ALA A 70 -4.37 8.95 13.81
N ASP A 71 -5.44 9.41 13.14
CA ASP A 71 -6.71 9.75 13.78
C ASP A 71 -7.52 8.50 14.18
N LEU A 72 -7.22 7.34 13.58
CA LEU A 72 -7.86 6.06 13.91
C LEU A 72 -7.25 5.41 15.16
N MET A 73 -6.10 5.88 15.63
CA MET A 73 -5.40 5.34 16.79
C MET A 73 -5.98 5.90 18.09
N ALA A 74 -6.08 5.07 19.11
CA ALA A 74 -6.48 5.49 20.45
C ALA A 74 -5.42 6.41 21.07
N LYS A 75 -5.82 7.64 21.45
CA LYS A 75 -4.94 8.59 22.15
C LYS A 75 -4.60 8.06 23.54
N GLY A 76 -3.33 8.19 23.93
CA GLY A 76 -2.84 7.74 25.23
C GLY A 76 -2.63 6.23 25.36
N ASP A 77 -2.92 5.43 24.32
CA ASP A 77 -2.69 3.98 24.32
C ASP A 77 -1.38 3.62 23.60
N PRO A 78 -0.31 3.25 24.33
CA PRO A 78 0.95 2.81 23.71
C PRO A 78 0.87 1.42 23.06
N HIS A 79 -0.22 0.67 23.31
CA HIS A 79 -0.44 -0.68 22.80
C HIS A 79 -1.47 -0.74 21.66
N ASP A 80 -1.87 0.41 21.13
CA ASP A 80 -2.79 0.49 20.00
C ASP A 80 -2.29 -0.35 18.80
N PRO A 81 -3.12 -1.26 18.25
CA PRO A 81 -2.70 -2.18 17.21
C PRO A 81 -2.36 -1.49 15.88
N LEU A 82 -2.94 -0.32 15.60
CA LEU A 82 -2.62 0.46 14.40
C LEU A 82 -1.28 1.17 14.57
N LEU A 83 -1.00 1.71 15.75
CA LEU A 83 0.28 2.31 16.10
C LEU A 83 1.42 1.28 15.97
N ARG A 84 1.22 0.07 16.50
CA ARG A 84 2.21 -1.01 16.43
C ARG A 84 2.62 -1.33 14.99
N GLN A 85 1.69 -1.26 14.04
CA GLN A 85 1.97 -1.50 12.62
C GLN A 85 2.87 -0.45 11.95
N ILE A 86 3.04 0.75 12.52
CA ILE A 86 3.75 1.86 11.87
C ILE A 86 4.85 2.52 12.70
N LEU A 87 4.87 2.36 14.02
CA LEU A 87 5.81 3.06 14.89
C LEU A 87 7.15 2.31 14.91
N PRO A 88 8.28 2.95 14.58
CA PRO A 88 9.58 2.30 14.66
C PRO A 88 9.89 1.87 16.10
N CYS A 89 10.50 0.70 16.28
CA CYS A 89 10.88 0.19 17.61
C CYS A 89 12.23 -0.54 17.60
N GLY A 90 12.83 -0.70 18.79
CA GLY A 90 14.11 -1.38 18.95
C GLY A 90 14.10 -2.86 18.55
N GLU A 91 12.94 -3.53 18.60
CA GLU A 91 12.80 -4.93 18.18
C GLU A 91 13.07 -5.15 16.68
N GLU A 92 13.07 -4.08 15.88
CA GLU A 92 13.44 -4.12 14.47
C GLU A 92 14.95 -4.19 14.23
N LEU A 93 15.73 -3.82 15.23
CA LEU A 93 17.20 -3.84 15.18
C LEU A 93 17.77 -5.21 15.55
N VAL A 94 16.90 -6.14 15.95
CA VAL A 94 17.28 -7.48 16.39
C VAL A 94 17.31 -8.41 15.17
N ASP A 95 18.51 -8.86 14.81
CA ASP A 95 18.69 -9.91 13.82
C ASP A 95 18.06 -11.22 14.31
N ARG A 96 17.25 -11.86 13.47
CA ARG A 96 16.61 -13.14 13.77
C ARG A 96 16.93 -14.18 12.71
N PRO A 97 17.29 -15.42 13.08
CA PRO A 97 17.55 -16.49 12.11
C PRO A 97 16.37 -16.70 11.16
N GLY A 98 16.66 -16.82 9.86
CA GLY A 98 15.65 -17.03 8.83
C GLY A 98 14.90 -15.76 8.39
N PHE A 99 15.22 -14.59 8.94
CA PHE A 99 14.75 -13.30 8.46
C PHE A 99 15.78 -12.67 7.51
N ILE A 100 15.39 -12.40 6.28
CA ILE A 100 16.29 -11.96 5.18
C ILE A 100 15.71 -10.76 4.43
N ASP A 101 16.47 -10.13 3.54
CA ASP A 101 16.04 -8.92 2.85
C ASP A 101 15.01 -9.15 1.72
N ASP A 102 15.05 -10.32 1.07
CA ASP A 102 14.10 -10.74 0.03
C ASP A 102 13.42 -12.07 0.37
N PRO A 103 12.52 -12.10 1.37
CA PRO A 103 11.91 -13.34 1.84
C PRO A 103 10.95 -13.99 0.83
N VAL A 104 10.48 -13.21 -0.15
CA VAL A 104 9.49 -13.66 -1.14
C VAL A 104 10.13 -13.97 -2.50
N GLY A 105 11.44 -13.80 -2.66
CA GLY A 105 12.15 -14.01 -3.92
C GLY A 105 11.72 -13.05 -5.04
N ASP A 106 11.39 -11.79 -4.72
CA ASP A 106 11.07 -10.78 -5.74
C ASP A 106 12.26 -10.53 -6.67
N LEU A 107 13.51 -10.62 -6.18
CA LEU A 107 14.70 -10.46 -7.01
C LEU A 107 14.90 -11.63 -7.97
N LEU A 108 14.62 -12.85 -7.52
CA LEU A 108 14.69 -14.05 -8.37
C LEU A 108 13.59 -14.07 -9.43
N ALA A 109 12.40 -13.55 -9.10
CA ALA A 109 11.26 -13.46 -10.01
C ALA A 109 11.33 -12.28 -10.99
N LYS A 110 12.37 -11.45 -10.89
CA LYS A 110 12.56 -10.28 -11.74
C LYS A 110 12.93 -10.71 -13.16
N GLN A 111 11.98 -10.56 -14.08
CA GLN A 111 12.23 -10.79 -15.51
C GLN A 111 13.00 -9.62 -16.14
N GLN A 112 12.62 -8.41 -15.75
CA GLN A 112 13.30 -7.16 -16.11
C GLN A 112 12.99 -6.09 -15.07
N ALA A 113 13.63 -4.93 -15.15
CA ALA A 113 13.32 -3.81 -14.26
C ALA A 113 11.83 -3.44 -14.31
N GLY A 114 11.19 -3.37 -13.15
CA GLY A 114 9.78 -3.07 -13.01
C GLY A 114 8.82 -4.22 -13.28
N LEU A 115 9.27 -5.41 -13.70
CA LEU A 115 8.40 -6.53 -14.05
C LEU A 115 8.81 -7.83 -13.35
N LEU A 116 7.91 -8.35 -12.52
CA LEU A 116 8.04 -9.62 -11.84
C LEU A 116 7.06 -10.65 -12.45
N HIS A 117 7.54 -11.87 -12.67
CA HIS A 117 6.71 -12.96 -13.18
C HIS A 117 6.89 -14.21 -12.31
N LYS A 118 6.09 -14.28 -11.24
CA LYS A 118 6.13 -15.42 -10.29
C LYS A 118 5.22 -16.57 -10.69
N TYR A 119 4.08 -16.25 -11.31
CA TYR A 119 3.00 -17.21 -11.45
C TYR A 119 2.42 -17.18 -12.85
N GLN A 120 1.98 -18.35 -13.30
CA GLN A 120 1.35 -18.50 -14.60
C GLN A 120 0.15 -17.56 -14.77
N GLY A 121 0.10 -16.92 -15.94
CA GLY A 121 -1.03 -16.14 -16.42
C GLY A 121 -1.12 -14.72 -15.87
N ARG A 122 -0.19 -14.30 -15.02
CA ARG A 122 -0.19 -12.94 -14.44
C ARG A 122 1.22 -12.43 -14.17
N VAL A 123 1.40 -11.13 -14.34
CA VAL A 123 2.64 -10.43 -13.99
C VAL A 123 2.38 -9.30 -13.02
N LEU A 124 3.41 -8.94 -12.25
CA LEU A 124 3.37 -7.82 -11.32
C LEU A 124 4.32 -6.73 -11.80
N ILE A 125 3.79 -5.51 -11.91
CA ILE A 125 4.53 -4.31 -12.31
C ILE A 125 4.79 -3.45 -11.07
N LEU A 126 6.05 -3.23 -10.73
CA LEU A 126 6.47 -2.32 -9.67
C LEU A 126 6.48 -0.89 -10.20
N THR A 127 5.40 -0.16 -9.98
CA THR A 127 5.18 1.16 -10.62
C THR A 127 5.99 2.29 -9.96
N THR A 128 6.24 2.16 -8.66
CA THR A 128 6.95 3.14 -7.83
C THR A 128 7.47 2.49 -6.54
N GLY A 129 8.52 3.06 -5.95
CA GLY A 129 8.95 2.73 -4.58
C GLY A 129 8.29 3.59 -3.50
N ALA A 130 7.60 4.66 -3.90
CA ALA A 130 6.91 5.53 -2.96
C ALA A 130 5.70 4.82 -2.33
N CYS A 131 5.50 5.03 -1.04
CA CYS A 131 4.33 4.56 -0.30
C CYS A 131 3.68 5.71 0.49
N GLY A 132 2.38 5.59 0.74
CA GLY A 132 1.63 6.53 1.58
C GLY A 132 1.85 6.31 3.08
N VAL A 133 2.22 5.08 3.46
CA VAL A 133 2.43 4.65 4.85
C VAL A 133 3.56 3.62 4.91
N HIS A 134 4.42 3.67 5.93
CA HIS A 134 5.50 2.70 6.08
C HIS A 134 5.18 1.66 7.16
N CYS A 135 4.67 0.52 6.71
CA CYS A 135 4.29 -0.60 7.57
C CYS A 135 5.54 -1.30 8.10
N ARG A 136 5.67 -1.48 9.42
CA ARG A 136 6.87 -2.08 10.05
C ARG A 136 7.08 -3.56 9.68
N TYR A 137 6.04 -4.21 9.17
CA TYR A 137 6.06 -5.57 8.63
C TYR A 137 6.19 -5.62 7.09
N CYS A 138 6.54 -4.52 6.41
CA CYS A 138 6.63 -4.46 4.95
C CYS A 138 7.72 -5.41 4.41
N PHE A 139 7.33 -6.48 3.72
CA PHE A 139 8.25 -7.44 3.12
C PHE A 139 9.15 -6.85 2.03
N ARG A 140 8.83 -5.65 1.51
CA ARG A 140 9.63 -4.90 0.54
C ARG A 140 10.42 -3.74 1.13
N ARG A 141 10.55 -3.64 2.47
CA ARG A 141 11.29 -2.53 3.11
C ARG A 141 12.75 -2.41 2.63
N HIS A 142 13.36 -3.53 2.21
CA HIS A 142 14.74 -3.59 1.70
C HIS A 142 14.83 -3.67 0.17
N TYR A 143 13.71 -3.56 -0.55
CA TYR A 143 13.71 -3.72 -2.01
C TYR A 143 14.44 -2.55 -2.71
N PRO A 144 15.35 -2.81 -3.68
CA PRO A 144 16.17 -1.78 -4.32
C PRO A 144 15.39 -0.99 -5.40
N TYR A 145 14.43 -0.17 -4.98
CA TYR A 145 13.51 0.52 -5.89
C TYR A 145 14.18 1.46 -6.91
N GLN A 146 15.34 2.05 -6.58
CA GLN A 146 16.06 2.98 -7.47
C GLN A 146 16.30 2.39 -8.88
N ASN A 147 16.54 1.07 -8.96
CA ASN A 147 16.76 0.34 -10.22
C ASN A 147 15.72 -0.78 -10.45
N GLY A 148 14.67 -0.80 -9.64
CA GLY A 148 13.69 -1.89 -9.56
C GLY A 148 12.30 -1.55 -10.11
N THR A 149 11.98 -0.27 -10.31
CA THR A 149 10.65 0.17 -10.77
C THR A 149 10.54 0.30 -12.28
N ALA A 150 9.32 0.24 -12.80
CA ALA A 150 8.99 0.47 -14.21
C ALA A 150 9.12 1.96 -14.57
N THR A 151 10.31 2.37 -15.02
CA THR A 151 10.54 3.75 -15.49
C THR A 151 9.89 4.00 -16.86
N PRO A 152 9.63 5.25 -17.26
CA PRO A 152 9.16 5.57 -18.61
C PRO A 152 10.03 4.99 -19.73
N ALA A 153 11.35 4.90 -19.50
CA ALA A 153 12.29 4.33 -20.47
C ALA A 153 12.14 2.80 -20.61
N GLN A 154 11.78 2.10 -19.53
CA GLN A 154 11.62 0.64 -19.53
C GLN A 154 10.20 0.20 -19.92
N TRP A 155 9.24 1.11 -19.86
CA TRP A 155 7.82 0.80 -20.00
C TRP A 155 7.47 0.11 -21.33
N GLN A 156 8.02 0.57 -22.45
CA GLN A 156 7.76 -0.05 -23.74
C GLN A 156 8.24 -1.50 -23.79
N SER A 157 9.43 -1.78 -23.25
CA SER A 157 9.97 -3.13 -23.16
C SER A 157 9.10 -4.04 -22.28
N ILE A 158 8.51 -3.51 -21.21
CA ILE A 158 7.55 -4.27 -20.38
C ILE A 158 6.32 -4.66 -21.19
N LEU A 159 5.75 -3.71 -21.95
CA LEU A 159 4.60 -3.97 -22.82
C LEU A 159 4.93 -5.02 -23.89
N ASP A 160 6.12 -4.95 -24.48
CA ASP A 160 6.57 -5.92 -25.49
C ASP A 160 6.71 -7.32 -24.88
N THR A 161 7.28 -7.42 -23.67
CA THR A 161 7.38 -8.68 -22.93
C THR A 161 6.02 -9.30 -22.62
N ILE A 162 5.03 -8.48 -22.26
CA ILE A 162 3.65 -8.96 -22.03
C ILE A 162 2.98 -9.34 -23.36
N ARG A 163 3.18 -8.55 -24.41
CA ARG A 163 2.63 -8.80 -25.75
C ARG A 163 3.08 -10.14 -26.31
N ASN A 164 4.34 -10.48 -26.09
CA ASN A 164 4.96 -11.71 -26.59
C ASN A 164 4.63 -12.96 -25.75
N GLN A 165 3.79 -12.84 -24.72
CA GLN A 165 3.37 -13.94 -23.84
C GLN A 165 1.84 -14.02 -23.76
N PRO A 166 1.16 -14.67 -24.73
CA PRO A 166 -0.31 -14.74 -24.78
C PRO A 166 -0.99 -15.42 -23.58
N SER A 167 -0.21 -16.18 -22.79
CA SER A 167 -0.69 -16.79 -21.55
C SER A 167 -0.97 -15.76 -20.45
N ILE A 168 -0.33 -14.58 -20.48
CA ILE A 168 -0.55 -13.51 -19.51
C ILE A 168 -1.90 -12.87 -19.79
N GLN A 169 -2.84 -13.02 -18.85
CA GLN A 169 -4.20 -12.48 -18.95
C GLN A 169 -4.48 -11.43 -17.86
N GLU A 170 -3.53 -11.19 -16.96
CA GLU A 170 -3.67 -10.26 -15.86
C GLU A 170 -2.37 -9.51 -15.56
N VAL A 171 -2.52 -8.22 -15.29
CA VAL A 171 -1.44 -7.36 -14.79
C VAL A 171 -1.80 -6.86 -13.40
N ILE A 172 -0.85 -6.99 -12.47
CA ILE A 172 -0.95 -6.47 -11.10
C ILE A 172 -0.06 -5.23 -10.98
N LEU A 173 -0.64 -4.07 -10.71
CA LEU A 173 0.12 -2.88 -10.33
C LEU A 173 0.43 -2.93 -8.83
N SER A 174 1.70 -2.81 -8.49
CA SER A 174 2.21 -2.86 -7.12
C SER A 174 3.49 -2.00 -7.00
N GLY A 175 4.29 -2.18 -5.95
CA GLY A 175 5.46 -1.37 -5.65
C GLY A 175 5.53 -1.09 -4.15
N GLY A 176 5.87 0.15 -3.80
CA GLY A 176 5.49 0.73 -2.51
C GLY A 176 3.96 0.81 -2.43
N ASP A 177 3.34 1.70 -3.19
CA ASP A 177 1.91 1.70 -3.44
C ASP A 177 1.59 2.25 -4.86
N PRO A 178 0.87 1.51 -5.72
CA PRO A 178 0.62 1.91 -7.09
C PRO A 178 -0.24 3.16 -7.22
N LEU A 179 -1.06 3.50 -6.24
CA LEU A 179 -1.87 4.72 -6.25
C LEU A 179 -1.07 5.97 -5.86
N MET A 180 0.22 5.84 -5.48
CA MET A 180 1.10 6.98 -5.27
C MET A 180 1.53 7.67 -6.57
N ILE A 181 1.33 7.02 -7.73
CA ILE A 181 1.60 7.65 -9.02
C ILE A 181 0.46 8.63 -9.39
N HIS A 182 0.82 9.71 -10.08
CA HIS A 182 -0.15 10.71 -10.54
C HIS A 182 -1.07 10.17 -11.63
N ASP A 183 -2.31 10.66 -11.65
CA ASP A 183 -3.37 10.21 -12.56
C ASP A 183 -2.96 10.20 -14.04
N PRO A 184 -2.24 11.20 -14.61
CA PRO A 184 -1.83 11.16 -16.01
C PRO A 184 -0.93 9.95 -16.35
N ARG A 185 -0.03 9.58 -15.43
CA ARG A 185 0.84 8.41 -15.63
C ARG A 185 0.05 7.12 -15.52
N LEU A 186 -0.83 7.01 -14.52
CA LEU A 186 -1.70 5.84 -14.38
C LEU A 186 -2.61 5.70 -15.60
N ALA A 187 -3.18 6.80 -16.09
CA ALA A 187 -4.07 6.82 -17.26
C ALA A 187 -3.38 6.30 -18.51
N ARG A 188 -2.16 6.77 -18.77
CA ARG A 188 -1.33 6.26 -19.85
C ARG A 188 -1.07 4.75 -19.71
N MET A 189 -0.69 4.29 -18.52
CA MET A 189 -0.43 2.87 -18.28
C MET A 189 -1.67 2.00 -18.53
N VAL A 190 -2.84 2.42 -18.02
CA VAL A 190 -4.10 1.69 -18.25
C VAL A 190 -4.46 1.68 -19.73
N ALA A 191 -4.31 2.80 -20.45
CA ALA A 191 -4.55 2.90 -21.89
C ALA A 191 -3.67 1.93 -22.71
N GLU A 192 -2.37 1.88 -22.41
CA GLU A 192 -1.44 0.99 -23.11
C GLU A 192 -1.63 -0.48 -22.73
N LEU A 193 -1.99 -0.79 -21.49
CA LEU A 193 -2.31 -2.15 -21.05
C LEU A 193 -3.62 -2.66 -21.67
N GLN A 194 -4.68 -1.84 -21.69
CA GLN A 194 -5.95 -2.27 -22.27
C GLN A 194 -5.85 -2.50 -23.79
N ALA A 195 -4.88 -1.90 -24.48
CA ALA A 195 -4.60 -2.17 -25.89
C ALA A 195 -4.07 -3.60 -26.16
N LEU A 196 -3.63 -4.34 -25.14
CA LEU A 196 -3.14 -5.72 -25.27
C LEU A 196 -4.30 -6.74 -25.20
N PRO A 197 -4.79 -7.29 -26.32
CA PRO A 197 -6.08 -7.99 -26.40
C PRO A 197 -6.18 -9.24 -25.49
N GLN A 198 -5.06 -9.89 -25.16
CA GLN A 198 -5.02 -11.04 -24.27
C GLN A 198 -5.30 -10.70 -22.80
N LEU A 199 -5.04 -9.45 -22.39
CA LEU A 199 -5.30 -9.02 -21.01
C LEU A 199 -6.80 -8.92 -20.75
N LYS A 200 -7.22 -9.51 -19.64
CA LYS A 200 -8.61 -9.54 -19.16
C LYS A 200 -8.79 -8.76 -17.87
N ARG A 201 -7.74 -8.66 -17.05
CA ARG A 201 -7.81 -8.13 -15.68
C ARG A 201 -6.69 -7.14 -15.41
N LEU A 202 -7.04 -6.06 -14.73
CA LEU A 202 -6.11 -5.12 -14.12
C LEU A 202 -6.34 -5.15 -12.62
N ARG A 203 -5.32 -5.55 -11.87
CA ARG A 203 -5.39 -5.62 -10.42
C ARG A 203 -4.44 -4.60 -9.79
N LEU A 204 -4.89 -3.90 -8.77
CA LEU A 204 -4.09 -2.94 -8.01
C LEU A 204 -3.96 -3.45 -6.57
N HIS A 205 -2.74 -3.51 -6.04
CA HIS A 205 -2.49 -3.80 -4.64
C HIS A 205 -2.15 -2.49 -3.94
N SER A 206 -3.07 -1.92 -3.18
CA SER A 206 -2.91 -0.58 -2.61
C SER A 206 -3.41 -0.53 -1.17
N ARG A 207 -2.61 0.09 -0.30
CA ARG A 207 -2.99 0.41 1.07
C ARG A 207 -3.50 1.85 1.18
N LEU A 208 -3.30 2.68 0.16
CA LEU A 208 -3.77 4.06 0.14
C LEU A 208 -5.26 4.25 0.42
N PRO A 209 -6.20 3.41 -0.04
CA PRO A 209 -7.61 3.62 0.31
C PRO A 209 -7.85 3.54 1.83
N VAL A 210 -7.05 2.75 2.55
CA VAL A 210 -7.13 2.57 4.01
C VAL A 210 -6.53 3.77 4.75
N VAL A 211 -5.34 4.22 4.34
CA VAL A 211 -4.60 5.26 5.07
C VAL A 211 -4.83 6.67 4.56
N LEU A 212 -5.36 6.81 3.34
CA LEU A 212 -5.61 8.06 2.64
C LEU A 212 -6.82 7.92 1.68
N PRO A 213 -8.05 7.72 2.20
CA PRO A 213 -9.24 7.47 1.37
C PRO A 213 -9.50 8.55 0.31
N GLN A 214 -9.03 9.78 0.54
CA GLN A 214 -9.13 10.90 -0.40
C GLN A 214 -8.46 10.63 -1.76
N ARG A 215 -7.58 9.62 -1.85
CA ARG A 215 -6.99 9.20 -3.12
C ARG A 215 -8.02 8.61 -4.09
N ILE A 216 -9.15 8.11 -3.58
CA ILE A 216 -10.29 7.62 -4.38
C ILE A 216 -11.09 8.81 -4.90
N THR A 217 -10.55 9.46 -5.92
CA THR A 217 -11.16 10.60 -6.60
C THR A 217 -12.10 10.16 -7.72
N PRO A 218 -13.06 11.00 -8.14
CA PRO A 218 -13.89 10.72 -9.32
C PRO A 218 -13.06 10.42 -10.58
N GLN A 219 -11.93 11.11 -10.77
CA GLN A 219 -11.03 10.89 -11.90
C GLN A 219 -10.35 9.52 -11.85
N LEU A 220 -9.93 9.07 -10.66
CA LEU A 220 -9.37 7.72 -10.49
C LEU A 220 -10.44 6.66 -10.76
N LEU A 221 -11.65 6.86 -10.24
CA LEU A 221 -12.75 5.92 -10.44
C LEU A 221 -13.07 5.78 -11.92
N GLU A 222 -13.27 6.91 -12.62
CA GLU A 222 -13.51 6.94 -14.06
C GLU A 222 -12.41 6.22 -14.83
N LEU A 223 -11.14 6.45 -14.49
CA LEU A 223 -10.02 5.77 -15.13
C LEU A 223 -10.09 4.24 -14.96
N LEU A 224 -10.43 3.77 -13.76
CA LEU A 224 -10.48 2.35 -13.46
C LEU A 224 -11.75 1.66 -13.96
N SER A 225 -12.85 2.40 -14.20
CA SER A 225 -14.13 1.86 -14.68
C SER A 225 -14.34 1.98 -16.19
N SER A 226 -13.75 2.99 -16.85
CA SER A 226 -13.98 3.29 -18.28
C SER A 226 -13.12 2.48 -19.26
N ASN A 227 -12.40 1.45 -18.78
CA ASN A 227 -11.55 0.60 -19.60
C ASN A 227 -12.13 -0.81 -19.74
N ARG A 228 -11.69 -1.57 -20.76
CA ARG A 228 -12.23 -2.92 -21.02
C ARG A 228 -11.72 -4.02 -20.07
N LEU A 229 -10.76 -3.72 -19.20
CA LEU A 229 -10.19 -4.71 -18.28
C LEU A 229 -11.07 -4.78 -17.03
N GLN A 230 -11.25 -5.98 -16.49
CA GLN A 230 -11.89 -6.12 -15.19
C GLN A 230 -10.95 -5.58 -14.10
N SER A 231 -11.33 -4.45 -13.51
CA SER A 231 -10.58 -3.81 -12.43
C SER A 231 -10.82 -4.49 -11.09
N VAL A 232 -9.72 -4.85 -10.41
CA VAL A 232 -9.72 -5.44 -9.07
C VAL A 232 -8.85 -4.59 -8.15
N MET A 233 -9.39 -4.13 -7.04
CA MET A 233 -8.64 -3.44 -5.99
C MET A 233 -8.43 -4.40 -4.82
N VAL A 234 -7.17 -4.69 -4.49
CA VAL A 234 -6.79 -5.44 -3.29
C VAL A 234 -6.32 -4.44 -2.24
N LEU A 235 -7.16 -4.23 -1.25
CA LEU A 235 -6.87 -3.46 -0.05
C LEU A 235 -5.91 -4.22 0.86
N HIS A 236 -5.28 -3.48 1.77
CA HIS A 236 -4.43 -4.03 2.81
C HIS A 236 -4.86 -3.49 4.18
N THR A 237 -5.79 -4.18 4.80
CA THR A 237 -6.23 -3.94 6.19
C THR A 237 -5.85 -5.11 7.07
N ASN A 238 -5.43 -4.85 8.31
CA ASN A 238 -5.03 -5.87 9.29
C ASN A 238 -5.89 -5.87 10.55
N HIS A 239 -6.63 -4.80 10.83
CA HIS A 239 -7.38 -4.65 12.07
C HIS A 239 -8.72 -3.95 11.82
N PRO A 240 -9.82 -4.33 12.49
CA PRO A 240 -11.13 -3.69 12.30
C PRO A 240 -11.12 -2.17 12.55
N ASN A 241 -10.25 -1.67 13.44
CA ASN A 241 -10.12 -0.23 13.68
C ASN A 241 -9.60 0.56 12.44
N GLU A 242 -9.09 -0.11 11.41
CA GLU A 242 -8.73 0.53 10.14
C GLU A 242 -9.96 0.77 9.24
N LEU A 243 -11.10 0.15 9.55
CA LEU A 243 -12.35 0.26 8.78
C LEU A 243 -13.09 1.56 9.13
N SER A 244 -12.51 2.67 8.71
CA SER A 244 -13.07 4.00 8.97
C SER A 244 -14.32 4.28 8.13
N PRO A 245 -15.22 5.19 8.56
CA PRO A 245 -16.33 5.64 7.74
C PRO A 245 -15.90 6.21 6.38
N ALA A 246 -14.73 6.85 6.32
CA ALA A 246 -14.17 7.38 5.08
C ALA A 246 -13.69 6.26 4.14
N LEU A 247 -13.14 5.16 4.69
CA LEU A 247 -12.83 3.97 3.91
C LEU A 247 -14.11 3.30 3.39
N ALA A 248 -15.16 3.20 4.22
CA ALA A 248 -16.46 2.65 3.81
C ALA A 248 -17.05 3.44 2.63
N GLU A 249 -17.02 4.77 2.68
CA GLU A 249 -17.47 5.64 1.57
C GLU A 249 -16.61 5.44 0.31
N ALA A 250 -15.29 5.32 0.46
CA ALA A 250 -14.39 5.05 -0.66
C ALA A 250 -14.66 3.68 -1.30
N CYS A 251 -14.94 2.64 -0.49
CA CYS A 251 -15.31 1.31 -0.97
C CYS A 251 -16.64 1.34 -1.71
N GLU A 252 -17.64 2.04 -1.19
CA GLU A 252 -18.93 2.18 -1.85
C GLU A 252 -18.82 2.84 -3.22
N LYS A 253 -17.99 3.90 -3.33
CA LYS A 253 -17.70 4.55 -4.61
C LYS A 253 -17.01 3.61 -5.61
N MET A 254 -16.00 2.86 -5.16
CA MET A 254 -15.31 1.89 -6.02
C MET A 254 -16.24 0.77 -6.50
N ARG A 255 -17.08 0.25 -5.59
CA ARG A 255 -18.06 -0.81 -5.89
C ARG A 255 -19.13 -0.31 -6.87
N SER A 256 -19.64 0.91 -6.66
CA SER A 256 -20.58 1.57 -7.57
C SER A 256 -20.00 1.78 -8.97
N ALA A 257 -18.68 1.96 -9.07
CA ALA A 257 -17.96 2.03 -10.35
C ALA A 257 -17.67 0.65 -10.98
N GLY A 258 -18.14 -0.45 -10.38
CA GLY A 258 -17.96 -1.81 -10.89
C GLY A 258 -16.60 -2.45 -10.55
N ILE A 259 -15.83 -1.87 -9.63
CA ILE A 259 -14.52 -2.40 -9.22
C ILE A 259 -14.73 -3.53 -8.21
N THR A 260 -14.10 -4.69 -8.43
CA THR A 260 -14.11 -5.79 -7.46
C THR A 260 -13.15 -5.48 -6.31
N LEU A 261 -13.63 -5.57 -5.06
CA LEU A 261 -12.83 -5.26 -3.87
C LEU A 261 -12.48 -6.52 -3.08
N LEU A 262 -11.19 -6.68 -2.81
CA LEU A 262 -10.62 -7.77 -2.04
C LEU A 262 -9.75 -7.18 -0.92
N ASN A 263 -9.54 -7.93 0.17
CA ASN A 263 -8.58 -7.56 1.20
C ASN A 263 -7.52 -8.64 1.42
N GLN A 264 -6.26 -8.24 1.49
CA GLN A 264 -5.19 -9.07 2.00
C GLN A 264 -4.71 -8.52 3.34
N SER A 265 -4.68 -9.37 4.37
CA SER A 265 -4.12 -9.08 5.68
C SER A 265 -2.82 -9.85 5.87
N VAL A 266 -2.03 -9.45 6.85
CA VAL A 266 -0.89 -10.21 7.39
C VAL A 266 -1.24 -10.55 8.84
N LEU A 267 -0.98 -11.79 9.25
CA LEU A 267 -1.09 -12.22 10.64
C LEU A 267 0.11 -11.68 11.42
N LEU A 268 -0.16 -10.82 12.40
CA LEU A 268 0.82 -10.01 13.10
C LEU A 268 0.61 -10.11 14.61
N LYS A 269 1.66 -10.53 15.33
CA LYS A 269 1.65 -10.69 16.78
C LYS A 269 1.27 -9.39 17.50
N GLY A 270 0.27 -9.50 18.37
CA GLY A 270 -0.40 -8.43 19.10
C GLY A 270 -0.85 -7.25 18.22
N VAL A 271 -1.31 -7.57 17.02
CA VAL A 271 -2.15 -6.71 16.19
C VAL A 271 -3.45 -7.44 15.89
N ASN A 272 -3.38 -8.65 15.32
CA ASN A 272 -4.55 -9.42 14.90
C ASN A 272 -4.35 -10.94 15.08
N ASP A 273 -3.54 -11.34 16.04
CA ASP A 273 -3.22 -12.74 16.35
C ASP A 273 -4.23 -13.41 17.30
N ASP A 274 -5.49 -12.98 17.24
CA ASP A 274 -6.63 -13.57 17.96
C ASP A 274 -7.86 -13.68 17.02
N ALA A 275 -8.74 -14.64 17.32
CA ALA A 275 -9.87 -14.92 16.44
C ALA A 275 -10.95 -13.84 16.50
N GLU A 276 -11.17 -13.19 17.64
CA GLU A 276 -12.20 -12.15 17.77
C GLU A 276 -11.89 -10.97 16.84
N THR A 277 -10.62 -10.54 16.81
CA THR A 277 -10.14 -9.50 15.92
C THR A 277 -10.28 -9.88 14.44
N LEU A 278 -9.88 -11.10 14.07
CA LEU A 278 -9.94 -11.56 12.67
C LEU A 278 -11.37 -11.81 12.18
N VAL A 279 -12.27 -12.29 13.05
CA VAL A 279 -13.71 -12.40 12.78
C VAL A 279 -14.30 -11.00 12.57
N SER A 280 -14.03 -10.09 13.49
CA SER A 280 -14.51 -8.69 13.40
C SER A 280 -14.01 -7.99 12.14
N LEU A 281 -12.75 -8.22 11.76
CA LEU A 281 -12.20 -7.70 10.51
C LEU A 281 -12.94 -8.28 9.29
N SER A 282 -13.18 -9.59 9.27
CA SER A 282 -13.80 -10.26 8.11
C SER A 282 -15.25 -9.83 7.91
N GLU A 283 -16.02 -9.75 8.99
CA GLU A 283 -17.40 -9.24 8.97
C GLU A 283 -17.43 -7.76 8.57
N GLY A 284 -16.62 -6.91 9.22
CA GLY A 284 -16.58 -5.47 8.91
C GLY A 284 -16.13 -5.17 7.49
N LEU A 285 -15.20 -5.95 6.92
CA LEU A 285 -14.83 -5.85 5.51
C LEU A 285 -16.03 -6.15 4.59
N PHE A 286 -16.78 -7.19 4.91
CA PHE A 286 -17.93 -7.59 4.10
C PHE A 286 -19.07 -6.56 4.17
N GLU A 287 -19.30 -5.95 5.34
CA GLU A 287 -20.26 -4.85 5.52
C GLU A 287 -19.97 -3.67 4.57
N ILE A 288 -18.69 -3.38 4.29
CA ILE A 288 -18.28 -2.33 3.36
C ILE A 288 -18.04 -2.84 1.92
N GLY A 289 -18.50 -4.06 1.62
CA GLY A 289 -18.46 -4.64 0.27
C GLY A 289 -17.08 -5.16 -0.17
N VAL A 290 -16.19 -5.49 0.76
CA VAL A 290 -14.85 -6.01 0.49
C VAL A 290 -14.77 -7.48 0.92
N LEU A 291 -14.31 -8.36 0.03
CA LEU A 291 -14.14 -9.77 0.38
C LEU A 291 -12.78 -10.04 1.07
N PRO A 292 -12.76 -10.72 2.24
CA PRO A 292 -11.52 -11.19 2.85
C PRO A 292 -10.88 -12.27 1.96
N TYR A 293 -9.74 -11.95 1.36
CA TYR A 293 -9.15 -12.74 0.26
C TYR A 293 -7.97 -13.59 0.72
N TYR A 294 -7.01 -12.99 1.43
CA TYR A 294 -5.86 -13.69 2.01
C TYR A 294 -5.58 -13.19 3.42
N LEU A 295 -5.18 -14.13 4.28
CA LEU A 295 -4.46 -13.86 5.52
C LEU A 295 -3.05 -14.44 5.35
N HIS A 296 -2.10 -13.57 5.06
CA HIS A 296 -0.71 -13.95 4.90
C HIS A 296 -0.08 -14.25 6.25
N LEU A 297 0.63 -15.36 6.35
CA LEU A 297 1.65 -15.48 7.39
C LEU A 297 2.76 -14.46 7.13
N LEU A 298 3.38 -13.97 8.20
CA LEU A 298 4.45 -12.98 8.11
C LEU A 298 5.56 -13.47 7.17
N ASP A 299 5.81 -12.72 6.10
CA ASP A 299 7.01 -12.88 5.30
C ASP A 299 8.21 -12.49 6.17
N ARG A 300 9.18 -13.40 6.33
CA ARG A 300 10.31 -13.23 7.25
C ARG A 300 11.33 -12.22 6.72
N VAL A 301 10.94 -10.95 6.66
CA VAL A 301 11.82 -9.83 6.25
C VAL A 301 12.64 -9.34 7.43
N SER A 302 13.93 -9.08 7.23
CA SER A 302 14.79 -8.51 8.28
C SER A 302 14.15 -7.25 8.91
N GLY A 303 14.13 -7.22 10.25
CA GLY A 303 13.51 -6.15 11.05
C GLY A 303 12.01 -6.30 11.32
N SER A 304 11.36 -7.41 10.95
CA SER A 304 9.92 -7.65 11.22
C SER A 304 9.62 -8.76 12.23
N GLY A 305 10.63 -9.50 12.70
CA GLY A 305 10.39 -10.77 13.37
C GLY A 305 9.65 -10.71 14.71
N HIS A 306 9.54 -9.54 15.34
CA HIS A 306 8.69 -9.34 16.51
C HIS A 306 7.19 -9.51 16.23
N PHE A 307 6.77 -9.49 14.95
CA PHE A 307 5.41 -9.80 14.53
C PHE A 307 5.14 -11.29 14.30
N GLU A 308 6.14 -12.17 14.37
CA GLU A 308 5.95 -13.59 14.08
C GLU A 308 5.01 -14.25 15.09
N VAL A 309 4.05 -15.01 14.59
CA VAL A 309 3.07 -15.78 15.38
C VAL A 309 3.44 -17.25 15.36
N GLU A 310 3.38 -17.89 16.52
CA GLU A 310 3.78 -19.29 16.70
C GLU A 310 2.85 -20.26 15.93
N PRO A 311 3.38 -21.39 15.40
CA PRO A 311 2.60 -22.36 14.63
C PRO A 311 1.33 -22.87 15.34
N ASP A 312 1.42 -23.20 16.62
CA ASP A 312 0.28 -23.72 17.39
C ASP A 312 -0.86 -22.68 17.49
N ARG A 313 -0.50 -21.39 17.56
CA ARG A 313 -1.47 -20.30 17.55
C ARG A 313 -2.12 -20.15 16.18
N ILE A 314 -1.35 -20.29 15.10
CA ILE A 314 -1.88 -20.25 13.72
C ILE A 314 -2.93 -21.34 13.50
N GLU A 315 -2.65 -22.57 13.91
CA GLU A 315 -3.58 -23.70 13.74
C GLU A 315 -4.85 -23.51 14.56
N ALA A 316 -4.73 -23.05 15.81
CA ALA A 316 -5.87 -22.71 16.64
C ALA A 316 -6.77 -21.63 16.00
N LEU A 317 -6.17 -20.57 15.44
CA LEU A 317 -6.89 -19.49 14.76
C LEU A 317 -7.65 -20.01 13.53
N LYS A 318 -7.02 -20.85 12.72
CA LYS A 318 -7.65 -21.47 11.54
C LYS A 318 -8.94 -22.20 11.92
N GLY A 319 -8.88 -23.05 12.96
CA GLY A 319 -10.06 -23.76 13.46
C GLY A 319 -11.15 -22.81 13.98
N GLN A 320 -10.77 -21.76 14.71
CA GLN A 320 -11.70 -20.77 15.25
C GLN A 320 -12.38 -19.93 14.17
N LEU A 321 -11.67 -19.57 13.11
CA LEU A 321 -12.25 -18.82 11.97
C LEU A 321 -13.25 -19.68 11.19
N LEU A 322 -12.90 -20.94 10.92
CA LEU A 322 -13.81 -21.89 10.25
C LEU A 322 -15.09 -22.15 11.04
N LEU A 323 -15.01 -22.11 12.37
CA LEU A 323 -16.17 -22.30 13.24
C LEU A 323 -17.10 -21.07 13.28
N GLN A 324 -16.52 -19.87 13.24
CA GLN A 324 -17.26 -18.63 13.52
C GLN A 324 -17.73 -17.89 12.26
N LEU A 325 -17.02 -18.01 11.14
CA LEU A 325 -17.33 -17.26 9.92
C LEU A 325 -18.05 -18.13 8.88
N PRO A 326 -18.96 -17.54 8.09
CA PRO A 326 -19.37 -18.12 6.81
C PRO A 326 -18.14 -18.42 5.94
N GLY A 327 -18.16 -19.53 5.19
CA GLY A 327 -16.97 -19.98 4.44
C GLY A 327 -16.42 -18.97 3.42
N TYR A 328 -17.26 -18.09 2.87
CA TYR A 328 -16.83 -17.02 1.95
C TYR A 328 -16.20 -15.81 2.66
N LEU A 329 -16.32 -15.73 3.99
CA LEU A 329 -15.66 -14.74 4.84
C LEU A 329 -14.39 -15.28 5.50
N VAL A 330 -14.11 -16.57 5.40
CA VAL A 330 -12.83 -17.13 5.88
C VAL A 330 -11.73 -16.79 4.87
N PRO A 331 -10.78 -15.89 5.20
CA PRO A 331 -9.67 -15.62 4.30
C PRO A 331 -8.81 -16.88 4.15
N ARG A 332 -8.24 -17.08 2.96
CA ARG A 332 -7.29 -18.17 2.77
C ARG A 332 -5.99 -17.85 3.50
N ILE A 333 -5.61 -18.70 4.45
CA ILE A 333 -4.34 -18.58 5.15
C ILE A 333 -3.24 -19.07 4.23
N VAL A 334 -2.27 -18.22 3.94
CA VAL A 334 -1.23 -18.50 2.94
C VAL A 334 0.15 -18.07 3.40
N ARG A 335 1.16 -18.76 2.89
CA ARG A 335 2.57 -18.37 2.98
C ARG A 335 3.12 -18.15 1.58
N GLU A 336 3.92 -17.10 1.41
CA GLU A 336 4.75 -16.93 0.22
C GLU A 336 6.04 -17.72 0.39
N ILE A 337 6.35 -18.61 -0.56
CA ILE A 337 7.57 -19.41 -0.56
C ILE A 337 8.28 -19.14 -1.88
N ALA A 338 9.50 -18.63 -1.81
CA ALA A 338 10.28 -18.27 -2.99
C ALA A 338 10.46 -19.49 -3.91
N GLY A 339 10.14 -19.31 -5.19
CA GLY A 339 10.25 -20.36 -6.22
C GLY A 339 8.99 -21.21 -6.42
N GLU A 340 8.01 -21.15 -5.51
CA GLU A 340 6.75 -21.87 -5.68
C GLU A 340 5.86 -21.27 -6.77
N ALA A 341 5.14 -22.14 -7.49
CA ALA A 341 4.27 -21.74 -8.60
C ALA A 341 2.96 -21.07 -8.14
N SER A 342 2.70 -21.03 -6.83
CA SER A 342 1.56 -20.36 -6.23
C SER A 342 1.84 -20.01 -4.76
N LYS A 343 0.98 -19.18 -4.17
CA LYS A 343 0.95 -19.00 -2.71
C LYS A 343 0.58 -20.33 -2.07
N THR A 344 1.35 -20.75 -1.08
CA THR A 344 1.16 -22.05 -0.42
C THR A 344 0.07 -21.92 0.63
N PRO A 345 -1.08 -22.59 0.49
CA PRO A 345 -2.08 -22.66 1.56
C PRO A 345 -1.51 -23.36 2.79
N VAL A 346 -1.89 -22.89 3.98
CA VAL A 346 -1.46 -23.45 5.27
C VAL A 346 -2.59 -24.24 5.92
#